data_AF-A0A952EE68-F1
#
_entry.id   AF-A0A952EE68-F1
#
_cell.length_a   1.000
_cell.length_b   1.000
_cell.length_c   1.000
_cell.angle_alpha   90.00
_cell.angle_beta   90.00
_cell.angle_gamma   90.00
#
_symmetry.space_group_name_H-M   'P 1'
#
loop_
_entity.id
_entity.type
_entity.pdbx_description
1 polymer ?
#
loop_
_entity_poly.entity_id
_entity_poly.type
_entity_poly.pdbx_seq_one_letter_code
_entity_poly.pdbx_strand_id
1 'polypeptide(L)' 'MKKAILALADGTVYEGRALGFEGETLGEVVFNTAMTGYQE' A
#
# COMPACT_ATOMS: atom_id res chain seq x y z
N MET A 1 5.93 10.50 12.44
CA MET A 1 5.27 9.67 11.41
C MET A 1 5.82 8.27 11.50
N LYS A 2 4.96 7.24 11.51
CA LYS A 2 5.38 5.83 11.61
C LYS A 2 5.77 5.29 10.23
N LYS A 3 6.82 4.45 10.16
CA LYS A 3 7.28 3.82 8.92
C LYS A 3 6.35 2.68 8.50
N ALA A 4 6.23 2.43 7.20
CA ALA A 4 5.52 1.30 6.61
C ALA A 4 6.32 0.72 5.43
N ILE A 5 6.07 -0.54 5.08
CA ILE A 5 6.73 -1.26 3.97
C ILE A 5 5.65 -1.87 3.06
N LEU A 6 5.84 -1.75 1.74
CA LEU A 6 5.14 -2.55 0.73
C LEU A 6 6.17 -3.48 0.08
N ALA A 7 6.04 -4.78 0.31
CA ALA A 7 6.89 -5.81 -0.30
C ALA A 7 6.11 -6.59 -1.35
N LEU A 8 6.72 -6.78 -2.52
CA LEU A 8 6.13 -7.51 -3.65
C LEU A 8 6.72 -8.92 -3.74
N ALA A 9 5.99 -9.83 -4.38
CA ALA A 9 6.37 -11.23 -4.51
C ALA A 9 7.67 -11.45 -5.31
N ASP A 10 8.05 -10.48 -6.15
CA ASP A 10 9.31 -10.49 -6.91
C ASP A 10 10.53 -10.03 -6.09
N GLY A 11 10.33 -9.66 -4.82
CA GLY A 11 11.37 -9.16 -3.93
C GLY A 11 11.54 -7.63 -3.97
N THR A 12 10.76 -6.90 -4.76
CA THR A 12 10.76 -5.44 -4.76
C THR A 12 10.18 -4.91 -3.43
N VAL A 13 10.83 -3.90 -2.85
CA VAL A 13 10.43 -3.30 -1.56
C VAL A 13 10.34 -1.78 -1.69
N TYR A 14 9.22 -1.22 -1.22
CA TYR A 14 9.00 0.21 -1.11
C TYR A 14 8.82 0.63 0.35
N GLU A 15 9.60 1.62 0.78
CA GLU A 15 9.43 2.25 2.10
C GLU A 15 8.45 3.43 2.02
N GLY A 16 7.56 3.52 3.00
CA GLY A 16 6.53 4.55 3.08
C GLY A 16 6.25 5.02 4.50
N ARG A 17 5.16 5.79 4.62
CA ARG A 17 4.67 6.31 5.90
C ARG A 17 3.28 5.74 6.15
N ALA A 18 3.05 5.22 7.36
CA ALA A 18 1.74 4.70 7.73
C ALA A 18 0.73 5.86 7.90
N LEU A 19 -0.45 5.72 7.30
CA LEU A 19 -1.56 6.68 7.38
C LEU A 19 -2.87 6.06 7.91
N GLY A 20 -2.96 4.72 7.96
CA GLY A 20 -4.15 3.97 8.37
C GLY A 20 -3.91 3.12 9.62
N PHE A 21 -4.62 1.98 9.69
CA PHE A 21 -4.52 1.03 10.79
C PHE A 21 -3.11 0.43 10.93
N GLU A 22 -2.71 0.14 12.16
CA GLU A 22 -1.43 -0.48 12.46
C GLU A 22 -1.52 -2.01 12.40
N GLY A 23 -0.83 -2.61 11.45
CA GLY A 23 -0.76 -4.07 11.31
C GLY A 23 -0.11 -4.46 10.00
N GLU A 24 -0.27 -5.73 9.65
CA GLU A 24 0.16 -6.31 8.38
C GLU A 24 -1.07 -6.79 7.61
N THR A 25 -1.03 -6.64 6.29
CA THR A 25 -2.05 -7.19 5.39
C THR A 25 -1.37 -7.78 4.16
N LEU A 26 -2.01 -8.77 3.56
CA LEU A 26 -1.51 -9.53 2.41
C LEU A 26 -2.60 -9.56 1.34
N GLY A 27 -2.22 -9.39 0.07
CA GLY A 27 -3.16 -9.39 -1.04
C GLY A 27 -2.50 -9.15 -2.40
N GLU A 28 -3.31 -9.17 -3.44
CA GLU A 28 -2.88 -8.79 -4.79
C GLU A 28 -2.72 -7.27 -4.89
N VAL A 29 -1.60 -6.83 -5.46
CA VAL A 29 -1.35 -5.41 -5.74
C VAL A 29 -1.88 -5.09 -7.13
N VAL A 30 -2.85 -4.19 -7.20
CA VAL A 30 -3.43 -3.66 -8.45
C VAL A 30 -3.25 -2.15 -8.52
N PHE A 31 -3.32 -1.59 -9.72
CA PHE A 31 -3.33 -0.13 -9.93
C PHE A 31 -4.60 0.29 -10.67
N ASN A 32 -5.09 1.49 -10.37
CA ASN A 32 -6.26 2.09 -11.04
C ASN A 32 -5.89 3.50 -11.53
N THR A 33 -6.25 3.83 -12.77
CA THR A 33 -5.94 5.13 -13.41
C THR A 33 -7.02 6.19 -13.17
N ALA A 34 -8.09 5.87 -12.43
CA ALA A 34 -9.10 6.82 -12.04
C ALA A 34 -8.48 7.94 -11.18
N MET A 35 -8.79 9.19 -11.52
CA MET A 35 -8.27 10.37 -10.80
C MET A 35 -9.20 10.83 -9.67
N THR A 36 -10.42 10.31 -9.61
CA THR A 36 -11.49 10.70 -8.67
C THR A 36 -12.29 9.47 -8.24
N GLY A 37 -13.05 9.59 -7.15
CA GLY A 37 -13.94 8.53 -6.67
C GLY A 37 -13.21 7.44 -5.87
N TYR A 38 -12.41 7.83 -4.87
CA TYR A 38 -11.59 6.89 -4.09
C TYR A 38 -12.36 6.18 -2.96
N GLN A 39 -13.55 6.68 -2.61
CA GLN A 39 -14.32 6.18 -1.46
C GLN A 39 -15.39 5.19 -1.90
N GLU A 40 -16.03 5.47 -3.03
CA GLU A 40 -17.09 4.67 -3.67
C GLU A 40 -16.68 3.21 -3.86
#